data_AF-A0A2V5NWP7-F1
#
_entry.id   AF-A0A2V5NWP7-F1
#
_cell.length_a   1.000
_cell.length_b   1.000
_cell.length_c   1.000
_cell.angle_alpha   90.00
_cell.angle_beta   90.00
_cell.angle_gamma   90.00
#
_symmetry.space_group_name_H-M   'P 1'
#
loop_
_entity.id
_entity.type
_entity.pdbx_description
1 polymer ?
#
loop_
_entity_poly.entity_id
_entity_poly.type
_entity_poly.pdbx_seq_one_letter_code
_entity_poly.pdbx_strand_id
1 'polypeptide(L)'
;MMPRNCSPIACSFLLFLAPVQAHSAQTNSPPENRAPAASFPHSARLQVLVDRAVKEALEKFAVKKLETNQIAVTLVDLTDQQKPAQAAYRGGEQIYPASVIKLFYVVAVHRWLEDGKLKETEELRGRCGT
;
A
#
# COMPACT_ATOMS: atom_id res chain seq x y z
N MET A 1 25.08 -35.03 65.32
CA MET A 1 23.83 -34.50 64.72
C MET A 1 24.25 -33.52 63.63
N MET A 2 23.72 -33.70 62.41
CA MET A 2 24.26 -33.27 61.11
C MET A 2 24.55 -31.75 60.94
N PRO A 3 25.54 -31.36 60.11
CA PRO A 3 25.75 -29.97 59.69
C PRO A 3 24.70 -29.54 58.65
N ARG A 4 24.24 -28.28 58.75
CA ARG A 4 23.32 -27.66 57.79
C ARG A 4 24.11 -27.17 56.56
N ASN A 5 23.83 -27.80 55.43
CA ASN A 5 24.41 -27.49 54.12
C ASN A 5 23.91 -26.16 53.56
N CYS A 6 24.84 -25.47 52.90
CA CYS A 6 24.71 -24.25 52.12
C CYS A 6 24.11 -24.56 50.73
N SER A 7 23.21 -23.71 50.22
CA SER A 7 23.09 -23.50 48.77
C SER A 7 22.40 -22.16 48.43
N PRO A 8 23.00 -21.31 47.61
CA PRO A 8 22.35 -20.11 47.08
C PRO A 8 21.43 -20.49 45.92
N ILE A 9 20.16 -20.09 46.01
CA ILE A 9 19.20 -20.20 44.91
C ILE A 9 19.63 -19.20 43.85
N ALA A 10 20.28 -19.71 42.79
CA ALA A 10 20.59 -18.96 41.60
C ALA A 10 19.29 -18.56 40.90
N CYS A 11 18.96 -17.26 40.94
CA CYS A 11 17.92 -16.67 40.08
C CYS A 11 18.37 -16.77 38.62
N SER A 12 17.97 -17.85 37.95
CA SER A 12 18.10 -17.98 36.50
C SER A 12 17.06 -17.07 35.84
N PHE A 13 17.47 -15.85 35.45
CA PHE A 13 16.70 -15.02 34.54
C PHE A 13 16.77 -15.67 33.15
N LEU A 14 15.78 -16.49 32.83
CA LEU A 14 15.52 -16.93 31.46
C LEU A 14 15.07 -15.70 30.65
N LEU A 15 16.03 -15.09 29.94
CA LEU A 15 15.79 -14.18 28.83
C LEU A 15 15.06 -14.97 27.73
N PHE A 16 13.73 -14.98 27.77
CA PHE A 16 12.92 -15.41 26.64
C PHE A 16 13.11 -14.40 25.50
N LEU A 17 13.94 -14.77 24.52
CA LEU A 17 13.90 -14.16 23.20
C LEU A 17 12.57 -14.56 22.55
N ALA A 18 11.51 -13.82 22.83
CA ALA A 18 10.28 -13.96 22.07
C ALA A 18 10.59 -13.49 20.63
N PRO A 19 10.38 -14.32 19.59
CA PRO A 19 10.44 -13.82 18.23
C PRO A 19 9.33 -12.78 18.10
N VAL A 20 9.70 -11.52 17.86
CA VAL A 20 8.73 -10.51 17.45
C VAL A 20 8.17 -10.98 16.11
N GLN A 21 6.92 -11.45 16.14
CA GLN A 21 6.18 -11.79 14.94
C GLN A 21 5.90 -10.47 14.21
N ALA A 22 6.78 -10.09 13.28
CA ALA A 22 6.49 -9.05 12.32
C ALA A 22 5.29 -9.54 11.50
N HIS A 23 4.08 -9.17 11.93
CA HIS A 23 2.89 -9.30 11.11
C HIS A 23 3.11 -8.44 9.87
N SER A 24 3.62 -9.05 8.82
CA SER A 24 3.45 -8.52 7.48
C SER A 24 1.95 -8.36 7.28
N ALA A 25 1.48 -7.15 6.97
CA ALA A 25 0.14 -6.92 6.47
C ALA A 25 0.02 -7.56 5.07
N GLN A 26 0.08 -8.88 5.01
CA GLN A 26 -0.20 -9.67 3.83
C GLN A 26 -1.71 -9.86 3.80
N THR A 27 -2.36 -9.27 2.81
CA THR A 27 -3.75 -9.59 2.48
C THR A 27 -3.78 -10.86 1.62
N ASN A 28 -3.24 -11.97 2.18
CA ASN A 28 -3.34 -13.29 1.56
C ASN A 28 -4.62 -14.05 1.97
N SER A 29 -5.56 -13.37 2.63
CA SER A 29 -6.88 -13.94 2.87
C SER A 29 -7.59 -14.16 1.53
N PRO A 30 -8.15 -15.36 1.27
CA PRO A 30 -9.07 -15.57 0.15
C PRO A 30 -10.18 -14.52 0.22
N PRO A 31 -10.64 -13.97 -0.92
CA PRO A 31 -11.61 -12.89 -0.92
C PRO A 31 -12.95 -13.43 -0.41
N GLU A 32 -13.21 -13.29 0.88
CA GLU A 32 -14.56 -13.47 1.41
C GLU A 32 -15.39 -12.28 0.92
N ASN A 33 -16.20 -12.55 -0.10
CA ASN A 33 -17.35 -11.74 -0.53
C ASN A 33 -17.06 -10.24 -0.79
N ARG A 34 -15.96 -9.93 -1.48
CA ARG A 34 -15.79 -8.60 -2.09
C ARG A 34 -16.31 -8.67 -3.53
N ALA A 35 -17.24 -7.81 -3.90
CA ALA A 35 -17.63 -7.62 -5.30
C ALA A 35 -16.35 -7.49 -6.14
N PRO A 36 -16.27 -8.16 -7.31
CA PRO A 36 -15.06 -8.09 -8.14
C PRO A 36 -14.73 -6.63 -8.38
N ALA A 37 -13.48 -6.25 -8.07
CA ALA A 37 -13.00 -4.91 -8.38
C ALA A 37 -13.30 -4.63 -9.85
N ALA A 38 -13.95 -3.50 -10.14
CA ALA A 38 -14.32 -3.14 -11.49
C ALA A 38 -13.07 -3.20 -12.39
N SER A 39 -13.04 -4.18 -13.30
CA SER A 39 -11.95 -4.36 -14.24
C SER A 39 -12.34 -3.68 -15.54
N PHE A 40 -11.62 -2.63 -15.92
CA PHE A 40 -11.85 -1.96 -17.19
C PHE A 40 -11.37 -2.84 -18.35
N PRO A 41 -12.07 -2.82 -19.51
CA PRO A 41 -11.66 -3.57 -20.68
C PRO A 41 -10.25 -3.15 -21.14
N HIS A 42 -9.45 -4.13 -21.54
CA HIS A 42 -8.12 -3.89 -22.05
C HIS A 42 -8.17 -3.30 -23.47
N SER A 43 -7.30 -2.32 -23.75
CA SER A 43 -7.22 -1.64 -25.05
C SER A 43 -5.84 -1.77 -25.67
N ALA A 44 -5.78 -2.39 -26.85
CA ALA A 44 -4.54 -2.53 -27.62
C ALA A 44 -3.93 -1.17 -28.00
N ARG A 45 -4.76 -0.17 -28.31
CA ARG A 45 -4.31 1.21 -28.59
C ARG A 45 -3.57 1.81 -27.40
N LEU A 46 -4.12 1.65 -26.19
CA LEU A 46 -3.49 2.14 -24.98
C LEU A 46 -2.23 1.33 -24.63
N GLN A 47 -2.21 0.03 -24.93
CA GLN A 47 -1.03 -0.81 -24.68
C GLN A 47 0.18 -0.34 -25.47
N VAL A 48 0.01 0.05 -26.74
CA VAL A 48 1.10 0.63 -27.54
C VAL A 48 1.69 1.89 -26.88
N LEU A 49 0.85 2.72 -26.24
CA LEU A 49 1.31 3.90 -25.52
C LEU A 49 2.06 3.54 -24.23
N VAL A 50 1.54 2.57 -23.47
CA VAL A 50 2.19 2.09 -22.25
C VAL A 50 3.54 1.47 -22.56
N ASP A 51 3.63 0.57 -23.54
CA ASP A 51 4.87 -0.10 -23.93
C ASP A 51 5.93 0.89 -24.38
N ARG A 52 5.51 1.89 -25.18
CA ARG A 52 6.40 2.98 -25.61
C ARG A 52 6.90 3.80 -24.41
N ALA A 53 6.00 4.23 -23.52
CA ALA A 53 6.38 5.04 -22.37
C ALA A 53 7.33 4.29 -21.42
N VAL A 54 7.09 2.99 -21.20
CA VAL A 54 7.97 2.14 -20.38
C VAL A 54 9.34 1.99 -21.03
N LYS A 55 9.40 1.71 -22.34
CA LYS A 55 10.65 1.62 -23.08
C LYS A 55 11.44 2.92 -22.99
N GLU A 56 10.81 4.05 -23.29
CA GLU A 56 11.46 5.36 -23.24
C GLU A 56 11.93 5.71 -21.81
N ALA A 57 11.17 5.35 -20.78
CA ALA A 57 11.58 5.56 -19.39
C ALA A 57 12.82 4.73 -19.03
N LEU A 58 12.85 3.44 -19.40
CA LEU A 58 14.00 2.57 -19.15
C LEU A 58 15.26 3.09 -19.84
N GLU A 59 15.15 3.52 -21.10
CA GLU A 59 16.26 4.13 -21.85
C GLU A 59 16.74 5.43 -21.18
N LYS A 60 15.80 6.33 -20.85
CA LYS A 60 16.11 7.63 -20.23
C LYS A 60 16.76 7.50 -18.86
N PHE A 61 16.35 6.52 -18.07
CA PHE A 61 16.84 6.30 -16.71
C PHE A 61 17.90 5.18 -16.62
N ALA A 62 18.45 4.73 -17.75
CA ALA A 62 19.49 3.69 -17.79
C ALA A 62 20.73 4.03 -16.94
N VAL A 63 21.14 5.32 -16.92
CA VAL A 63 22.27 5.79 -16.09
C VAL A 63 22.02 5.56 -14.58
N LYS A 64 20.75 5.61 -14.16
CA LYS A 64 20.33 5.33 -12.78
C LYS A 64 20.08 3.85 -12.53
N LYS A 65 20.34 2.98 -13.51
CA LYS A 65 20.13 1.53 -13.46
C LYS A 65 18.67 1.17 -13.13
N LEU A 66 17.71 1.89 -13.70
CA LEU A 66 16.31 1.52 -13.58
C LEU A 66 16.07 0.17 -14.28
N GLU A 67 15.56 -0.80 -13.53
CA GLU A 67 15.27 -2.15 -14.04
C GLU A 67 13.77 -2.32 -14.36
N THR A 68 13.45 -3.30 -15.21
CA THR A 68 12.07 -3.63 -15.61
C THR A 68 11.18 -4.01 -14.41
N ASN A 69 11.76 -4.62 -13.39
CA ASN A 69 11.09 -4.99 -12.14
C ASN A 69 10.90 -3.81 -11.15
N GLN A 70 11.41 -2.62 -11.47
CA GLN A 70 11.31 -1.42 -10.63
C GLN A 70 10.29 -0.40 -11.17
N ILE A 71 9.64 -0.69 -12.29
CA ILE A 71 8.61 0.16 -12.89
C ILE A 71 7.32 -0.65 -13.12
N ALA A 72 6.19 -0.06 -12.73
CA ALA A 72 4.86 -0.55 -13.04
C ALA A 72 4.00 0.64 -13.48
N VAL A 73 3.16 0.44 -14.50
CA VAL A 73 2.34 1.49 -15.11
C VAL A 73 0.96 0.92 -15.40
N THR A 74 -0.08 1.69 -15.03
CA THR A 74 -1.46 1.44 -15.46
C THR A 74 -1.98 2.74 -16.07
N LEU A 75 -2.42 2.67 -17.33
CA LEU A 75 -3.08 3.77 -18.02
C LEU A 75 -4.57 3.47 -18.10
N VAL A 76 -5.39 4.39 -17.62
CA VAL A 76 -6.85 4.33 -17.73
C VAL A 76 -7.33 5.56 -18.52
N ASP A 77 -8.07 5.32 -19.60
CA ASP A 77 -8.77 6.35 -20.35
C ASP A 77 -10.14 6.57 -19.70
N LEU A 78 -10.34 7.77 -19.15
CA LEU A 78 -11.58 8.20 -18.49
C LEU A 78 -12.32 9.27 -19.30
N THR A 79 -11.97 9.44 -20.58
CA THR A 79 -12.60 10.44 -21.47
C THR A 79 -14.10 10.19 -21.61
N ASP A 80 -14.51 8.93 -21.76
CA ASP A 80 -15.90 8.49 -21.61
C ASP A 80 -16.04 7.73 -20.29
N GLN A 81 -16.66 8.35 -19.28
CA GLN A 81 -16.83 7.78 -17.95
C GLN A 81 -17.65 6.47 -17.96
N GLN A 82 -18.49 6.25 -18.97
CA GLN A 82 -19.31 5.05 -19.11
C GLN A 82 -18.57 3.93 -19.86
N LYS A 83 -17.49 4.27 -20.57
CA LYS A 83 -16.68 3.33 -21.36
C LYS A 83 -15.19 3.50 -21.06
N PRO A 84 -14.78 3.33 -19.80
CA PRO A 84 -13.38 3.36 -19.45
C PRO A 84 -12.64 2.23 -20.17
N ALA A 85 -11.40 2.48 -20.57
CA ALA A 85 -10.53 1.47 -21.14
C ALA A 85 -9.16 1.56 -20.47
N GLN A 86 -8.44 0.45 -20.39
CA GLN A 86 -7.14 0.44 -19.73
C GLN A 86 -6.07 -0.36 -20.49
N ALA A 87 -4.82 -0.09 -20.13
CA ALA A 87 -3.65 -0.88 -20.48
C ALA A 87 -2.64 -0.82 -19.34
N ALA A 88 -1.75 -1.79 -19.24
CA ALA A 88 -0.81 -1.85 -18.13
C ALA A 88 0.49 -2.57 -18.49
N TYR A 89 1.56 -2.16 -17.79
CA TYR A 89 2.83 -2.86 -17.68
C TYR A 89 3.04 -3.18 -16.21
N ARG A 90 3.02 -4.48 -15.86
CA ARG A 90 3.13 -4.94 -14.46
C ARG A 90 2.05 -4.35 -13.52
N GLY A 91 0.88 -3.98 -14.05
CA GLY A 91 -0.17 -3.31 -13.27
C GLY A 91 -0.86 -4.17 -12.20
N GLY A 92 -0.69 -5.50 -12.26
CA GLY A 92 -1.16 -6.43 -11.23
C GLY A 92 -0.14 -6.71 -10.12
N GLU A 93 1.06 -6.14 -10.20
CA GLU A 93 2.11 -6.41 -9.22
C GLU A 93 1.99 -5.51 -7.98
N GLN A 94 2.31 -6.08 -6.83
CA GLN A 94 2.27 -5.35 -5.57
C GLN A 94 3.52 -4.46 -5.44
N ILE A 95 3.30 -3.15 -5.28
CA ILE A 95 4.35 -2.14 -5.11
C ILE A 95 4.22 -1.51 -3.72
N TYR A 96 5.36 -1.24 -3.06
CA TYR A 96 5.38 -0.50 -1.81
C TYR A 96 4.80 0.91 -2.02
N PRO A 97 3.69 1.28 -1.34
CA PRO A 97 2.91 2.46 -1.70
C PRO A 97 3.56 3.79 -1.29
N ALA A 98 4.58 3.76 -0.43
CA ALA A 98 5.18 4.97 0.16
C ALA A 98 4.08 5.95 0.63
N SER A 99 4.16 7.24 0.26
CA SER A 99 3.16 8.24 0.66
C SER A 99 1.84 8.20 -0.11
N VAL A 100 1.65 7.32 -1.11
CA VAL A 100 0.38 7.19 -1.87
C VAL A 100 -0.78 6.78 -0.96
N ILE A 101 -0.47 6.02 0.12
CA ILE A 101 -1.47 5.61 1.11
C ILE A 101 -2.26 6.78 1.72
N LYS A 102 -1.66 7.98 1.78
CA LYS A 102 -2.30 9.17 2.37
C LYS A 102 -3.57 9.58 1.62
N LEU A 103 -3.67 9.29 0.31
CA LEU A 103 -4.89 9.57 -0.46
C LEU A 103 -6.09 8.80 0.08
N PHE A 104 -5.89 7.56 0.55
CA PHE A 104 -6.94 6.76 1.15
C PHE A 104 -7.39 7.31 2.50
N TYR A 105 -6.48 7.89 3.29
CA TYR A 105 -6.85 8.59 4.52
C TYR A 105 -7.71 9.82 4.22
N VAL A 106 -7.34 10.62 3.21
CA VAL A 106 -8.15 11.79 2.81
C VAL A 106 -9.54 11.35 2.34
N VAL A 107 -9.64 10.34 1.48
CA VAL A 107 -10.93 9.79 1.04
C VAL A 107 -11.77 9.30 2.22
N ALA A 108 -11.17 8.56 3.16
CA ALA A 108 -11.86 8.08 4.35
C ALA A 108 -12.36 9.22 5.23
N VAL A 109 -11.54 10.26 5.45
CA VAL A 109 -11.92 11.46 6.21
C VAL A 109 -13.12 12.15 5.56
N HIS A 110 -13.11 12.36 4.25
CA HIS A 110 -14.26 12.95 3.54
C HIS A 110 -15.53 12.11 3.72
N ARG A 111 -15.44 10.79 3.58
CA ARG A 111 -16.59 9.89 3.82
C ARG A 111 -17.09 9.97 5.27
N TRP A 112 -16.19 10.01 6.25
CA TRP A 112 -16.58 10.08 7.66
C TRP A 112 -17.17 11.42 8.07
N LEU A 113 -16.75 12.53 7.45
CA LEU A 113 -17.39 13.82 7.63
C LEU A 113 -18.82 13.81 7.07
N GLU A 114 -19.01 13.26 5.87
CA GLU A 114 -20.35 13.12 5.25
C GLU A 114 -21.28 12.20 6.04
N ASP A 115 -20.75 11.09 6.56
CA ASP A 115 -21.48 10.15 7.41
C ASP A 115 -21.73 10.69 8.83
N GLY A 116 -21.18 11.85 9.20
CA GLY A 116 -21.24 12.41 10.56
C GLY A 116 -20.44 11.64 11.62
N LYS A 117 -19.56 10.73 11.19
CA LYS A 117 -18.65 9.94 12.06
C LYS A 117 -17.45 10.76 12.55
N LEU A 118 -17.13 11.84 11.83
CA LEU A 118 -16.13 12.82 12.21
C LEU A 118 -16.77 14.21 12.25
N LYS A 119 -16.35 15.04 13.21
CA LYS A 119 -16.75 16.45 13.25
C LYS A 119 -15.63 17.31 12.69
N GLU A 120 -16.00 18.29 11.89
CA GLU A 120 -15.07 19.32 11.46
C GLU A 120 -14.67 20.17 12.68
N THR A 121 -13.37 20.35 12.90
CA THR A 121 -12.84 21.18 14.00
C THR A 121 -12.14 22.41 13.45
N GLU A 122 -11.93 23.41 14.31
CA GLU A 122 -11.27 24.66 13.92
C GLU A 122 -9.83 24.43 13.45
N GLU A 123 -9.12 23.46 14.04
CA GLU A 123 -7.76 23.07 13.62
C GLU A 123 -7.74 22.45 12.22
N LEU A 124 -8.84 21.81 11.80
CA LEU A 124 -8.97 21.13 10.50
C LEU A 124 -9.57 22.01 9.41
N ARG A 125 -10.30 23.09 9.75
CA ARG A 125 -10.87 24.04 8.79
C ARG A 125 -9.83 24.83 8.00
N GLY A 126 -8.59 24.88 8.49
CA GLY A 126 -7.56 25.75 7.96
C GLY A 126 -7.90 27.22 8.23
N ARG A 127 -6.90 28.03 8.58
CA ARG A 127 -7.11 29.48 8.71
C ARG A 127 -7.31 30.09 7.32
N CYS A 128 -8.54 30.07 6.81
CA CYS A 128 -9.02 31.11 5.92
C CYS A 128 -9.99 31.97 6.73
N GLY A 129 -9.41 32.80 7.59
CA GLY A 129 -10.12 33.85 8.28
C GLY A 129 -10.08 35.11 7.43
N THR A 130 -11.21 35.42 6.80
CA THR A 130 -11.88 36.74 6.76
C THR A 130 -13.29 36.52 6.24
#